data_AF-A0A4V5ZPN0-F1
#
_entry.id   AF-A0A4V5ZPN0-F1
#
_cell.length_a   1.000
_cell.length_b   1.000
_cell.length_c   1.000
_cell.angle_alpha   90.00
_cell.angle_beta   90.00
_cell.angle_gamma   90.00
#
_symmetry.space_group_name_H-M   'P 1'
#
loop_
_entity.id
_entity.type
_entity.pdbx_description
1 polymer ?
#
loop_
_entity_poly.entity_id
_entity_poly.type
_entity_poly.pdbx_seq_one_letter_code
_entity_poly.pdbx_strand_id
1 'polypeptide(L)'
;MLVGVLLAVLVLLVVVTVADSNSGRTAVVDRLGSDYAVLLLAESGETTDQRVVDPNVLPEAGRHEGAVLYLDDDGYRYSESATIRRECRHSRRFDALAERLS
;
A
#
# COMPACT_ATOMS: atom_id res chain seq x y z
N MET A 1 41.93 3.73 -3.24
CA MET A 1 41.17 2.61 -2.65
C MET A 1 40.35 3.20 -1.52
N LEU A 2 39.06 3.48 -1.74
CA LEU A 2 37.93 2.67 -1.23
C LEU A 2 38.10 2.48 0.29
N VAL A 3 37.42 3.26 1.13
CA VAL A 3 36.11 2.99 1.77
C VAL A 3 35.59 4.35 2.27
N GLY A 4 34.35 4.79 2.18
CA GLY A 4 33.04 4.20 1.93
C GLY A 4 32.08 5.15 2.63
N VAL A 5 31.26 5.88 1.86
CA VAL A 5 30.32 6.88 2.38
C VAL A 5 29.30 6.14 3.24
N LEU A 6 29.43 6.25 4.57
CA LEU A 6 28.48 5.71 5.53
C LEU A 6 27.24 6.61 5.51
N LEU A 7 26.36 6.37 4.54
CA LEU A 7 25.04 6.99 4.51
C LEU A 7 24.22 6.36 5.65
N ALA A 8 24.21 7.03 6.80
CA ALA A 8 23.37 6.68 7.93
C ALA A 8 21.90 6.93 7.54
N VAL A 9 21.25 5.94 6.94
CA VAL A 9 19.80 5.91 6.82
C VAL A 9 19.26 5.62 8.22
N LEU A 10 18.94 6.68 8.95
CA LEU A 10 18.23 6.63 10.21
C LEU A 10 16.80 6.12 9.93
N VAL A 11 16.63 4.80 9.85
CA VAL A 11 15.31 4.19 9.86
C VAL A 11 14.82 4.26 11.30
N LEU A 12 14.03 5.28 11.60
CA LEU A 12 13.29 5.37 12.85
C LEU A 12 12.25 4.24 12.84
N LEU A 13 12.64 3.09 13.38
CA LEU A 13 11.80 1.91 13.54
C LEU A 13 10.75 2.20 14.63
N VAL A 14 9.66 2.87 14.27
CA VAL A 14 8.48 2.95 15.15
C VAL A 14 7.67 1.68 14.91
N VAL A 15 7.95 0.63 15.69
CA VAL A 15 7.10 -0.57 15.74
C VAL A 15 5.87 -0.22 16.57
N VAL A 16 4.83 0.34 15.95
CA VAL A 16 3.50 0.41 16.56
C VAL A 16 2.74 -0.85 16.16
N THR A 17 2.69 -1.82 17.06
CA THR A 17 1.75 -2.93 16.95
C THR A 17 0.35 -2.42 17.25
N VAL A 18 -0.40 -2.03 16.22
CA VAL A 18 -1.86 -1.85 16.34
C VAL A 18 -2.52 -3.09 15.77
N ALA A 19 -2.90 -3.98 16.69
CA ALA A 19 -3.99 -4.91 16.49
C ALA A 19 -5.27 -4.19 16.93
N ASP A 20 -6.19 -3.92 16.01
CA ASP A 20 -7.54 -3.48 16.39
C ASP A 20 -8.60 -3.83 15.32
N SER A 21 -9.39 -4.85 15.67
CA SER A 21 -10.82 -5.14 15.38
C SER A 21 -11.37 -5.00 13.94
N ASN A 22 -11.41 -6.15 13.25
CA ASN A 22 -12.46 -6.68 12.37
C ASN A 22 -13.66 -5.74 12.00
N SER A 23 -13.52 -4.96 10.94
CA SER A 23 -14.54 -4.66 9.90
C SER A 23 -13.99 -3.69 8.84
N GLY A 24 -13.56 -4.19 7.68
CA GLY A 24 -13.51 -3.39 6.44
C GLY A 24 -12.26 -2.53 6.16
N ARG A 25 -11.12 -2.77 6.83
CA ARG A 25 -9.87 -2.06 6.47
C ARG A 25 -9.29 -2.62 5.18
N THR A 26 -9.07 -1.72 4.22
CA THR A 26 -8.34 -2.01 2.99
C THR A 26 -6.93 -1.44 3.09
N ALA A 27 -5.96 -2.08 2.47
CA ALA A 27 -4.64 -1.52 2.26
C ALA A 27 -4.35 -1.44 0.76
N VAL A 28 -3.60 -0.43 0.36
CA VAL A 28 -3.08 -0.33 -1.01
C VAL A 28 -1.57 -0.37 -0.95
N VAL A 29 -0.96 -1.22 -1.78
CA VAL A 29 0.51 -1.20 -1.95
C VAL A 29 0.88 0.07 -2.71
N ASP A 30 1.43 1.04 -2.01
CA ASP A 30 1.84 2.32 -2.59
C ASP A 30 3.23 2.22 -3.22
N ARG A 31 4.13 1.48 -2.56
CA ARG A 31 5.48 1.22 -3.05
C ARG A 31 5.94 -0.19 -2.71
N LEU A 32 6.65 -0.82 -3.64
CA LEU A 32 7.22 -2.14 -3.45
C LEU A 32 8.71 -2.17 -3.80
N GLY A 33 9.55 -2.37 -2.79
CA GLY A 33 10.98 -2.67 -2.94
C GLY A 33 11.28 -4.15 -2.68
N SER A 34 12.56 -4.53 -2.83
CA SER A 34 13.03 -5.88 -2.47
C SER A 34 12.95 -6.14 -0.97
N ASP A 35 13.20 -5.11 -0.16
CA ASP A 35 13.41 -5.25 1.28
C ASP A 35 12.24 -4.71 2.10
N TYR A 36 11.40 -3.86 1.51
CA TYR A 36 10.25 -3.26 2.18
C TYR A 36 9.12 -2.96 1.20
N ALA A 37 7.90 -3.01 1.71
CA ALA A 37 6.69 -2.54 1.04
C ALA A 37 6.01 -1.47 1.88
N VAL A 38 5.47 -0.45 1.23
CA VAL A 38 4.72 0.64 1.85
C VAL A 38 3.24 0.43 1.55
N LEU A 39 2.44 0.37 2.59
CA LEU A 39 1.00 0.18 2.53
C LEU A 39 0.28 1.43 3.02
N LEU A 40 -0.69 1.91 2.24
CA LEU A 40 -1.64 2.93 2.67
C LEU A 40 -2.90 2.24 3.16
N LEU A 41 -3.17 2.37 4.46
CA LEU A 41 -4.35 1.83 5.11
C LEU A 41 -5.50 2.80 4.90
N ALA A 42 -6.62 2.26 4.45
CA ALA A 42 -7.84 3.00 4.25
C ALA A 42 -8.99 2.36 5.00
N GLU A 43 -9.73 3.21 5.72
CA GLU A 43 -10.96 2.87 6.42
C GLU A 43 -12.07 3.73 5.83
N SER A 44 -13.19 3.10 5.45
CA SER A 44 -14.32 3.80 4.82
C SER A 44 -13.96 4.66 3.59
N GLY A 45 -12.88 4.33 2.88
CA GLY A 45 -12.46 5.02 1.66
C GLY A 45 -11.55 6.23 1.86
N GLU A 46 -11.23 6.57 3.11
CA GLU A 46 -10.24 7.58 3.47
C GLU A 46 -8.92 6.90 3.86
N THR A 47 -7.78 7.46 3.45
CA THR A 47 -6.47 6.97 3.91
C THR A 47 -6.26 7.44 5.34
N THR A 48 -6.21 6.50 6.26
CA THR A 48 -6.14 6.78 7.70
C THR A 48 -4.75 6.56 8.27
N ASP A 49 -3.92 5.71 7.65
CA ASP A 49 -2.60 5.38 8.17
C ASP A 49 -1.65 4.84 7.08
N GLN A 50 -0.36 4.77 7.38
CA GLN A 50 0.69 4.21 6.54
C GLN A 50 1.51 3.17 7.31
N ARG A 51 1.74 2.00 6.70
CA ARG A 51 2.51 0.91 7.29
C ARG A 51 3.64 0.47 6.37
N VAL A 52 4.83 0.28 6.94
CA VAL A 52 5.96 -0.36 6.25
C VAL A 52 6.03 -1.82 6.70
N VAL A 53 6.09 -2.75 5.75
CA VAL A 53 6.13 -4.19 6.01
C VAL A 53 7.21 -4.88 5.17
N ASP A 54 7.59 -6.10 5.54
CA ASP A 54 8.41 -6.96 4.69
C ASP A 54 7.57 -7.42 3.46
N PRO A 55 8.06 -7.32 2.22
CA PRO A 55 7.32 -7.75 1.03
C PRO A 55 6.85 -9.20 1.08
N ASN A 56 7.54 -10.05 1.85
CA ASN A 56 7.23 -11.47 1.97
C ASN A 56 5.98 -11.75 2.80
N VAL A 57 5.52 -10.80 3.61
CA VAL A 57 4.24 -10.93 4.33
C VAL A 57 3.04 -10.68 3.43
N LEU A 58 3.26 -10.13 2.23
CA LEU A 58 2.21 -9.89 1.25
C LEU A 58 1.93 -11.17 0.44
N PRO A 59 0.66 -11.43 0.10
CA PRO A 59 0.32 -12.51 -0.83
C PRO A 59 1.00 -12.25 -2.17
N GLU A 60 1.58 -13.29 -2.77
CA GLU A 60 2.37 -13.19 -4.02
C GLU A 60 1.60 -12.45 -5.13
N ALA A 61 0.31 -12.79 -5.31
CA ALA A 61 -0.56 -12.15 -6.30
C ALA A 61 -0.79 -10.65 -6.07
N GLY A 62 -0.56 -10.13 -4.86
CA GLY A 62 -0.68 -8.72 -4.51
C GLY A 62 0.67 -8.00 -4.35
N ARG A 63 1.79 -8.63 -4.70
CA ARG A 63 3.13 -8.00 -4.66
C ARG A 63 3.39 -7.15 -5.89
N HIS A 64 2.58 -6.12 -6.05
CA HIS A 64 2.81 -5.07 -7.05
C HIS A 64 2.21 -3.75 -6.58
N GLU A 65 2.77 -2.64 -7.05
CA GLU A 65 2.23 -1.31 -6.75
C GLU A 65 0.79 -1.20 -7.26
N GLY A 66 -0.05 -0.48 -6.50
CA GLY A 66 -1.47 -0.33 -6.75
C GLY A 66 -2.34 -1.51 -6.29
N ALA A 67 -1.76 -2.64 -5.87
CA ALA A 67 -2.52 -3.80 -5.41
C ALA A 67 -3.39 -3.45 -4.19
N VAL A 68 -4.65 -3.85 -4.23
CA VAL A 68 -5.59 -3.67 -3.11
C VAL A 68 -5.65 -4.96 -2.29
N LEU A 69 -5.41 -4.81 -0.99
CA LEU A 69 -5.43 -5.87 0.00
C LEU A 69 -6.57 -5.62 0.99
N TYR A 70 -7.20 -6.67 1.45
CA TYR A 70 -8.05 -6.66 2.63
C TYR A 70 -7.21 -7.12 3.83
N LEU A 71 -7.35 -6.42 4.96
CA LEU A 71 -6.86 -6.94 6.23
C LEU A 71 -7.95 -7.83 6.84
N ASP A 72 -7.58 -9.06 7.14
CA ASP A 72 -8.34 -9.97 7.99
C ASP A 72 -7.50 -10.36 9.21
N ASP A 73 -8.06 -11.20 10.09
CA ASP A 73 -7.38 -11.64 11.31
C ASP A 73 -6.14 -12.52 11.01
N ASP A 74 -6.08 -13.11 9.81
CA ASP A 74 -5.01 -13.99 9.36
C ASP A 74 -3.92 -13.26 8.55
N GLY A 75 -4.16 -12.00 8.15
CA GLY A 75 -3.19 -11.13 7.50
C GLY A 75 -3.74 -10.37 6.29
N TYR A 76 -2.96 -10.38 5.20
CA TYR A 76 -3.28 -9.65 3.97
C TYR A 76 -3.86 -10.57 2.90
N ARG A 77 -5.04 -10.24 2.40
CA ARG A 77 -5.68 -10.95 1.29
C ARG A 77 -5.82 -10.07 0.07
N TYR A 78 -5.22 -10.48 -1.04
CA TYR A 78 -5.30 -9.76 -2.30
C TYR A 78 -6.72 -9.77 -2.88
N SER A 79 -7.13 -8.65 -3.50
CA SER A 79 -8.37 -8.54 -4.26
C SER A 79 -8.12 -7.91 -5.62
N GLU A 80 -8.15 -8.77 -6.64
CA GLU A 80 -8.07 -8.36 -8.05
C GLU A 80 -9.23 -7.44 -8.44
N SER A 81 -10.46 -7.79 -8.06
CA SER A 81 -11.65 -6.99 -8.39
C SER A 81 -11.63 -5.60 -7.76
N ALA A 82 -11.08 -5.45 -6.55
CA ALA A 82 -10.91 -4.15 -5.91
C ALA A 82 -9.79 -3.33 -6.57
N THR A 83 -8.71 -3.99 -7.00
CA THR A 83 -7.59 -3.39 -7.74
C THR A 83 -8.08 -2.80 -9.07
N ILE A 84 -8.74 -3.60 -9.90
CA ILE A 84 -9.33 -3.17 -11.18
C ILE A 84 -10.32 -2.02 -10.96
N ARG A 85 -11.18 -2.12 -9.95
CA ARG A 85 -12.15 -1.05 -9.65
C ARG A 85 -11.46 0.27 -9.29
N ARG A 86 -10.34 0.22 -8.56
CA ARG A 86 -9.57 1.40 -8.18
C ARG A 86 -8.93 2.05 -9.40
N GLU A 87 -8.31 1.26 -10.27
CA GLU A 87 -7.74 1.72 -11.54
C GLU A 87 -8.81 2.40 -12.41
N CYS A 88 -9.95 1.75 -12.64
CA CYS A 88 -11.05 2.34 -13.41
C CYS A 88 -11.60 3.64 -12.79
N ARG A 89 -11.58 3.79 -11.46
CA ARG A 89 -11.98 5.06 -10.80
C ARG A 89 -10.92 6.14 -11.00
N HIS A 90 -9.64 5.77 -11.10
CA HIS A 90 -8.57 6.72 -11.34
C HIS A 90 -8.64 7.24 -12.78
N SER A 91 -8.75 6.35 -13.77
CA SER A 91 -8.88 6.73 -15.18
C SER A 91 -10.08 7.64 -15.42
N ARG A 92 -11.27 7.27 -14.93
CA ARG A 92 -12.48 8.12 -15.07
C ARG A 92 -12.33 9.51 -14.48
N ARG A 93 -11.59 9.66 -13.38
CA ARG A 93 -11.33 10.99 -12.80
C ARG A 93 -10.40 11.82 -13.67
N PHE A 94 -9.37 11.21 -14.25
CA PHE A 94 -8.50 11.89 -15.20
C PHE A 94 -9.23 12.28 -16.47
N ASP A 95 -10.03 11.38 -17.04
CA ASP A 95 -10.81 11.64 -18.26
C ASP A 95 -11.75 12.84 -18.03
N ALA A 96 -12.49 12.84 -16.91
CA ALA A 96 -13.37 13.94 -16.54
C ALA A 96 -12.62 15.27 -16.29
N LEU A 97 -11.38 15.23 -15.82
CA LEU A 97 -10.54 16.43 -15.69
C LEU A 97 -10.06 16.93 -17.04
N ALA A 98 -9.68 16.02 -17.95
CA ALA A 98 -9.24 16.35 -19.29
C ALA A 98 -10.37 17.02 -20.10
N GLU A 99 -11.59 16.46 -20.06
CA GLU A 99 -12.78 17.02 -20.73
C GLU A 99 -13.15 18.42 -20.23
N ARG A 100 -12.86 18.75 -18.97
CA ARG A 100 -13.14 20.07 -18.40
C ARG A 100 -12.10 21.13 -18.77
N LEU A 101 -10.92 20.71 -19.19
CA LEU A 101 -9.80 21.59 -19.53
C LEU A 101 -9.65 21.80 -21.04
N SER A 102 -10.42 21.08 -21.86
CA SER A 102 -10.56 21.27 -23.31
C SER A 102 -11.68 22.25 -23.64
#